data_AF-A0A6I1W2M9-F1
#
_entry.id   AF-A0A6I1W2M9-F1
#
_cell.length_a   1.000
_cell.length_b   1.000
_cell.length_c   1.000
_cell.angle_alpha   90.00
_cell.angle_beta   90.00
_cell.angle_gamma   90.00
#
_symmetry.space_group_name_H-M   'P 1'
#
loop_
_entity.id
_entity.type
_entity.pdbx_description
1 polymer ?
#
loop_
_entity_poly.entity_id
_entity_poly.type
_entity_poly.pdbx_seq_one_letter_code
_entity_poly.pdbx_strand_id
1 'polypeptide(L)'
;IDERYIDKNYLRYAINSKLDLIIDQAHGGVGLKHITKGKLEAVEIPLPSLPEQKRIAAILDRADAIRRKRQQAIQLAEDFLRAVF
;
A
#
# COMPACT_ATOMS: atom_id res chain seq x y z
N ILE A 1 -6.07 -12.33 11.35
CA ILE A 1 -6.59 -10.97 11.61
C ILE A 1 -8.06 -11.11 11.89
N ASP A 2 -8.55 -10.64 13.04
CA ASP A 2 -9.97 -10.70 13.38
C ASP A 2 -10.73 -9.59 12.66
N GLU A 3 -11.55 -9.96 11.68
CA GLU A 3 -12.32 -9.04 10.84
C GLU A 3 -13.42 -8.29 11.62
N ARG A 4 -13.69 -8.71 12.86
CA ARG A 4 -14.61 -8.00 13.77
C ARG A 4 -14.04 -6.68 14.31
N TYR A 5 -12.75 -6.43 14.12
CA TYR A 5 -12.07 -5.23 14.63
C TYR A 5 -11.25 -4.49 13.57
N ILE A 6 -10.81 -5.20 12.52
CA ILE A 6 -9.89 -4.65 11.52
C ILE A 6 -10.39 -4.93 10.11
N ASP A 7 -10.56 -3.86 9.33
CA ASP A 7 -10.78 -3.96 7.89
C ASP A 7 -9.45 -4.25 7.15
N LYS A 8 -9.45 -5.25 6.26
CA LYS A 8 -8.23 -5.70 5.57
C LYS A 8 -7.66 -4.66 4.61
N ASN A 9 -8.53 -3.93 3.90
CA ASN A 9 -8.09 -2.90 2.97
C ASN A 9 -7.51 -1.71 3.74
N TYR A 10 -8.16 -1.33 4.84
CA TYR A 10 -7.62 -0.34 5.76
C TYR A 10 -6.24 -0.75 6.28
N LEU A 11 -6.10 -1.99 6.77
CA LEU A 11 -4.82 -2.48 7.29
C LEU A 11 -3.71 -2.41 6.23
N ARG A 12 -4.00 -2.82 4.99
CA ARG A 12 -3.07 -2.68 3.86
C ARG A 12 -2.61 -1.23 3.70
N TYR A 13 -3.55 -0.28 3.68
CA TYR A 13 -3.22 1.14 3.56
C TYR A 13 -2.46 1.69 4.77
N ALA A 14 -2.83 1.29 5.98
CA ALA A 14 -2.19 1.69 7.21
C ALA A 14 -0.73 1.21 7.26
N ILE A 15 -0.47 -0.06 6.91
CA ILE A 15 0.89 -0.60 6.78
C ILE A 15 1.65 0.15 5.68
N ASN A 16 1.03 0.35 4.52
CA ASN A 16 1.67 1.06 3.41
C ASN A 16 2.07 2.50 3.79
N SER A 17 1.30 3.16 4.66
CA SER A 17 1.62 4.50 5.17
C SER A 17 2.87 4.56 6.07
N LYS A 18 3.37 3.40 6.52
CA LYS A 18 4.56 3.26 7.36
C LYS A 18 5.73 2.59 6.63
N LEU A 19 5.64 2.40 5.32
CA LEU A 19 6.67 1.68 4.57
C LEU A 19 8.06 2.29 4.71
N ASP A 20 8.19 3.61 4.64
CA ASP A 20 9.49 4.28 4.79
C ASP A 20 10.12 3.97 6.16
N LEU A 21 9.32 4.05 7.24
CA LEU A 21 9.76 3.67 8.59
C LEU A 21 10.17 2.20 8.66
N ILE A 22 9.39 1.29 8.05
CA ILE A 22 9.69 -0.14 8.03
C ILE A 22 10.98 -0.42 7.25
N ILE A 23 11.19 0.28 6.14
CA ILE A 23 12.39 0.15 5.28
C ILE A 23 13.63 0.68 6.01
N ASP A 24 13.51 1.79 6.75
CA ASP A 24 14.60 2.36 7.55
C ASP A 24 14.98 1.45 8.72
N GLN A 25 14.01 0.73 9.28
CA GLN A 25 14.24 -0.26 10.33
C GLN A 25 14.70 -1.62 9.79
N ALA A 26 14.70 -1.84 8.48
CA ALA A 26 15.15 -3.07 7.85
C ALA A 26 16.69 -3.08 7.72
N HIS A 27 17.30 -4.24 7.97
CA HIS A 27 18.75 -4.44 8.00
C HIS A 27 19.14 -5.42 6.89
N GLY A 28 20.39 -5.37 6.41
CA GLY A 28 20.87 -6.25 5.34
C GLY A 28 21.54 -5.49 4.19
N GLY A 29 22.18 -6.23 3.29
CA GLY A 29 22.94 -5.65 2.17
C GLY A 29 22.07 -5.14 1.02
N VAL A 30 22.74 -4.61 -0.02
CA VAL A 30 22.15 -3.95 -1.20
C VAL A 30 21.07 -4.79 -1.91
N GLY A 31 21.11 -6.12 -1.82
CA GLY A 31 20.14 -7.01 -2.48
C GLY A 31 18.95 -7.47 -1.64
N LEU A 32 19.05 -7.52 -0.30
CA LEU A 32 18.01 -8.06 0.59
C LEU A 32 18.04 -7.37 1.94
N LYS A 33 17.07 -6.48 2.14
CA LYS A 33 16.76 -5.90 3.46
C LYS A 33 15.67 -6.72 4.13
N HIS A 34 15.86 -7.03 5.42
CA HIS A 34 14.92 -7.76 6.24
C HIS A 34 14.59 -6.96 7.50
N ILE A 35 13.32 -6.93 7.89
CA ILE A 35 12.89 -6.43 9.20
C ILE A 35 12.62 -7.63 10.10
N THR A 36 13.08 -7.57 11.35
CA THR A 36 12.79 -8.63 12.32
C THR A 36 11.33 -8.56 12.76
N LYS A 37 10.75 -9.70 13.14
CA LYS A 37 9.37 -9.77 13.64
C LYS A 37 9.10 -8.76 14.76
N GLY A 38 9.99 -8.68 15.74
CA GLY A 38 9.83 -7.76 16.88
C GLY A 38 9.86 -6.28 16.49
N LYS A 39 10.67 -5.89 15.49
CA LYS A 39 10.66 -4.51 14.97
C LYS A 39 9.37 -4.21 14.21
N LEU A 40 8.90 -5.16 13.40
CA LEU A 40 7.65 -5.02 12.67
C LEU A 40 6.44 -4.91 13.61
N GLU A 41 6.39 -5.71 14.68
CA GLU A 41 5.32 -5.68 15.69
C GLU A 41 5.32 -4.39 16.52
N ALA A 42 6.47 -3.70 16.62
CA ALA A 42 6.58 -2.40 17.29
C ALA A 42 6.13 -1.21 16.42
N VAL A 43 5.80 -1.43 15.14
CA VAL A 43 5.31 -0.35 14.27
C VAL A 43 3.87 -0.02 14.63
N GLU A 44 3.67 1.16 15.21
CA GLU A 44 2.34 1.66 15.53
C GLU A 44 1.62 2.21 14.29
N ILE A 45 0.38 1.77 14.12
CA ILE A 45 -0.54 2.28 13.11
C ILE A 45 -1.80 2.82 13.78
N PRO A 46 -2.42 3.89 13.24
CA PRO A 46 -3.70 4.36 13.73
C PRO A 46 -4.76 3.25 13.56
N LEU A 47 -5.65 3.12 14.55
CA LEU A 47 -6.75 2.16 14.50
C LEU A 47 -8.07 2.85 14.86
N PRO A 48 -8.72 3.52 13.89
CA PRO A 48 -10.01 4.16 14.11
C PRO A 48 -11.13 3.11 14.21
N SER A 49 -12.36 3.54 14.45
CA SER A 49 -13.53 2.65 14.50
C SER A 49 -13.72 1.90 13.17
N LEU A 50 -14.29 0.69 13.21
CA LEU A 50 -14.54 -0.12 12.01
C LEU A 50 -15.28 0.63 10.87
N PRO A 51 -16.34 1.43 11.14
CA PRO A 51 -16.99 2.21 10.10
C PRO A 51 -16.04 3.21 9.44
N GLU A 52 -15.17 3.84 10.22
CA GLU A 52 -14.20 4.82 9.73
C GLU A 52 -13.06 4.14 8.94
N GLN A 53 -12.59 2.97 9.40
CA GLN A 53 -11.63 2.16 8.64
C GLN A 53 -12.16 1.84 7.24
N LYS A 54 -13.42 1.37 7.13
CA LYS A 54 -14.08 1.08 5.85
C LYS A 54 -14.23 2.33 4.98
N ARG A 55 -14.59 3.46 5.57
CA ARG A 55 -14.72 4.74 4.86
C ARG A 55 -13.37 5.17 4.26
N ILE A 56 -12.31 5.14 5.05
CA ILE A 56 -10.96 5.49 4.61
C ILE A 56 -10.51 4.54 3.49
N ALA A 57 -10.65 3.23 3.70
CA ALA A 57 -10.30 2.23 2.70
C ALA A 57 -11.03 2.46 1.37
N ALA A 58 -12.34 2.72 1.40
CA ALA A 58 -13.13 2.98 0.20
C ALA A 58 -12.74 4.27 -0.54
N ILE A 59 -12.24 5.29 0.16
CA ILE A 59 -11.70 6.51 -0.47
C ILE A 59 -10.37 6.17 -1.17
N LEU A 60 -9.49 5.46 -0.49
CA LEU A 60 -8.17 5.10 -1.02
C LEU A 60 -8.26 4.11 -2.20
N ASP A 61 -9.14 3.11 -2.12
CA ASP A 61 -9.39 2.17 -3.22
C ASP A 61 -9.86 2.88 -4.50
N ARG A 62 -10.73 3.89 -4.35
CA ARG A 62 -11.19 4.72 -5.48
C ARG A 62 -10.03 5.51 -6.10
N ALA A 63 -9.18 6.12 -5.26
CA ALA A 63 -8.02 6.85 -5.74
C ALA A 63 -7.02 5.94 -6.48
N ASP A 64 -6.75 4.75 -5.94
CA ASP A 64 -5.87 3.76 -6.57
C ASP A 64 -6.44 3.23 -7.88
N ALA A 65 -7.75 2.99 -7.95
CA ALA A 65 -8.40 2.58 -9.18
C ALA A 65 -8.23 3.64 -10.29
N ILE A 66 -8.39 4.92 -9.96
CA ILE A 66 -8.16 6.03 -10.90
C ILE A 66 -6.70 6.08 -11.34
N ARG A 67 -5.75 5.98 -10.41
CA ARG A 67 -4.31 5.95 -10.70
C ARG A 67 -3.93 4.82 -11.65
N ARG A 68 -4.40 3.59 -11.39
CA ARG A 68 -4.14 2.42 -12.24
C ARG A 68 -4.67 2.60 -13.65
N LYS A 69 -5.91 3.08 -13.80
CA LYS A 69 -6.50 3.34 -15.12
C LYS A 69 -5.71 4.37 -15.92
N ARG A 70 -5.22 5.43 -15.27
CA ARG A 70 -4.35 6.43 -15.92
C ARG A 70 -3.04 5.82 -16.39
N GLN A 71 -2.38 5.03 -15.55
CA GLN A 71 -1.13 4.36 -15.92
C GLN A 71 -1.32 3.41 -17.11
N GLN A 72 -2.41 2.65 -17.13
CA GLN A 72 -2.74 1.76 -18.24
C GLN A 72 -2.99 2.52 -19.55
N ALA A 73 -3.68 3.67 -19.48
CA ALA A 73 -3.91 4.49 -20.66
C ALA A 73 -2.60 5.07 -21.23
N ILE A 74 -1.69 5.51 -20.35
CA ILE A 74 -0.35 5.99 -20.74
C ILE A 74 0.43 4.85 -21.41
N GLN A 75 0.47 3.66 -20.80
CA GLN A 75 1.18 2.52 -21.36
C GLN A 75 0.65 2.12 -22.73
N LEU A 76 -0.68 2.06 -22.88
CA LEU A 76 -1.30 1.72 -24.16
C LEU A 76 -0.97 2.75 -25.25
N ALA A 77 -0.91 4.03 -24.90
CA ALA A 77 -0.52 5.09 -25.84
C ALA A 77 0.95 4.95 -26.26
N GLU A 78 1.86 4.64 -25.34
CA GLU A 78 3.27 4.38 -25.65
C GLU A 78 3.45 3.15 -26.55
N ASP A 79 2.73 2.07 -26.24
CA ASP A 79 2.79 0.83 -27.03
C ASP A 79 2.25 1.06 -28.45
N PHE A 80 1.18 1.85 -28.60
CA PHE A 80 0.64 2.23 -29.90
C PHE A 80 1.64 3.07 -30.71
N LEU A 81 2.26 4.09 -30.09
CA LEU A 81 3.26 4.92 -30.78
C LEU A 81 4.44 4.09 -31.30
N ARG A 82 4.93 3.10 -30.51
CA ARG A 82 6.00 2.19 -30.92
C ARG A 82 5.60 1.22 -32.03
N ALA A 83 4.31 0.93 -32.18
CA ALA A 83 3.82 0.02 -33.22
C ALA A 83 3.61 0.70 -34.58
N VAL A 84 3.43 2.04 -34.60
CA VAL A 84 3.09 2.82 -35.79
C VAL A 84 4.30 3.55 -36.40
N PHE A 85 5.34 3.83 -35.60
CA PHE A 85 6.59 4.47 -36.02
C PHE A 85 7.78 3.58 -35.76
#